data_AF-A0A2M7K9Q7-F1
#
_entry.id   AF-A0A2M7K9Q7-F1
#
_cell.length_a   1.000
_cell.length_b   1.000
_cell.length_c   1.000
_cell.angle_alpha   90.00
_cell.angle_beta   90.00
_cell.angle_gamma   90.00
#
_symmetry.space_group_name_H-M   'P 1'
#
loop_
_entity.id
_entity.type
_entity.pdbx_description
1 polymer ?
#
loop_
_entity_poly.entity_id
_entity_poly.type
_entity_poly.pdbx_seq_one_letter_code
_entity_poly.pdbx_strand_id
1 'polypeptide(L)' 'MLKPRLEEWILKRCKKSAVKPEKHFLPSNNVQLKDVINYPLVNFTNLLEELIKKNDDGLVYLKEQIGIVKSKRNKK' A
#
# COMPACT_ATOMS: atom_id res chain seq x y z
N MET A 1 19.60 -10.48 -0.69
CA MET A 1 19.15 -9.06 -0.71
C MET A 1 17.65 -9.02 -0.94
N LEU A 2 16.87 -8.43 -0.02
CA LEU A 2 15.42 -8.26 -0.15
C LEU A 2 15.08 -6.97 -0.92
N LYS A 3 15.14 -7.02 -2.25
CA LYS A 3 14.41 -6.15 -3.20
C LYS A 3 14.05 -7.04 -4.41
N PRO A 4 12.79 -7.15 -4.88
CA PRO A 4 11.67 -6.19 -4.78
C PRO A 4 10.35 -6.83 -4.27
N ARG A 5 10.11 -6.84 -2.95
CA ARG A 5 8.83 -7.38 -2.43
C ARG A 5 7.74 -6.32 -2.25
N LEU A 6 8.10 -5.08 -1.92
CA LEU A 6 7.12 -4.06 -1.56
C LEU A 6 6.45 -3.46 -2.80
N GLU A 7 7.24 -3.13 -3.82
CA GLU A 7 6.81 -2.51 -5.06
C GLU A 7 5.89 -3.45 -5.85
N GLU A 8 6.27 -4.72 -5.97
CA GLU A 8 5.41 -5.73 -6.57
C GLU A 8 4.14 -5.98 -5.77
N TRP A 9 4.26 -6.04 -4.44
CA TRP A 9 3.12 -6.24 -3.56
C TRP A 9 2.12 -5.10 -3.69
N ILE A 10 2.56 -3.84 -3.65
CA ILE A 10 1.66 -2.69 -3.75
C ILE A 10 1.00 -2.59 -5.13
N LEU A 11 1.72 -2.88 -6.21
CA LEU A 11 1.14 -2.93 -7.56
C LEU A 11 0.08 -4.02 -7.68
N LYS A 12 0.29 -5.19 -7.05
CA LYS A 12 -0.73 -6.25 -6.98
C LYS A 12 -1.97 -5.79 -6.20
N ARG A 13 -1.81 -5.06 -5.10
CA ARG A 13 -2.94 -4.48 -4.35
C ARG A 13 -3.72 -3.47 -5.20
N CYS A 14 -3.01 -2.56 -5.86
CA CYS A 14 -3.61 -1.57 -6.77
C CYS A 14 -4.47 -2.22 -7.86
N LYS A 15 -3.95 -3.27 -8.51
CA LYS A 15 -4.72 -4.06 -9.49
C LYS A 15 -5.98 -4.67 -8.88
N LYS A 16 -5.86 -5.30 -7.70
CA LYS A 16 -6.99 -5.95 -7.01
C LYS A 16 -8.09 -4.95 -6.62
N SER A 17 -7.72 -3.76 -6.15
CA SER A 17 -8.68 -2.71 -5.73
C SER A 17 -9.12 -1.78 -6.87
N ALA A 18 -8.71 -2.03 -8.11
CA ALA A 18 -8.90 -1.12 -9.24
C ALA A 18 -8.48 0.34 -8.93
N VAL A 19 -7.35 0.50 -8.24
CA VAL A 19 -6.70 1.78 -7.96
C VAL A 19 -5.55 1.93 -8.95
N LYS A 20 -5.44 3.11 -9.54
CA LYS A 20 -4.37 3.43 -10.51
C LYS A 20 -3.26 4.20 -9.77
N PRO A 21 -2.03 3.66 -9.64
CA PRO A 21 -0.92 4.35 -9.01
C PRO A 21 -0.66 5.75 -9.60
N GLU A 22 -0.93 5.93 -10.89
CA GLU A 22 -0.70 7.17 -11.61
C GLU A 22 -1.57 8.32 -11.10
N LYS A 23 -2.73 8.03 -10.50
CA LYS A 23 -3.56 9.04 -9.83
C LYS A 23 -2.87 9.69 -8.65
N HIS A 24 -1.87 9.00 -8.09
CA HIS A 24 -1.04 9.46 -6.97
C HIS A 24 0.34 9.87 -7.43
N PHE A 25 0.54 10.15 -8.73
CA PHE A 25 1.85 10.48 -9.30
C PHE A 25 2.90 9.39 -9.08
N LEU A 26 2.46 8.12 -8.99
CA LEU A 26 3.33 6.96 -8.89
C LEU A 26 3.25 6.13 -10.19
N PRO A 27 4.38 5.61 -10.68
CA PRO A 27 4.38 4.77 -11.87
C PRO A 27 3.77 3.40 -11.58
N SER A 28 3.10 2.83 -12.58
CA SER A 28 2.53 1.47 -12.53
C SER A 28 3.52 0.37 -12.92
N ASN A 29 4.75 0.73 -13.28
CA ASN A 29 5.82 -0.21 -13.57
C ASN A 29 6.70 -0.42 -12.32
N ASN A 30 6.95 -1.68 -11.97
CA ASN A 30 7.81 -2.07 -10.85
C ASN A 30 9.22 -1.43 -10.90
N VAL A 31 9.84 -1.40 -12.09
CA VAL A 31 11.20 -0.85 -12.24
C VAL A 31 11.23 0.64 -11.88
N GLN A 32 10.32 1.41 -12.47
CA GLN A 32 10.19 2.85 -12.21
C GLN A 32 9.71 3.12 -10.77
N LEU A 33 8.82 2.27 -10.25
CA LEU A 33 8.29 2.42 -8.90
C LEU A 33 9.40 2.25 -7.86
N LYS A 34 10.28 1.27 -8.03
CA LYS A 34 11.44 1.08 -7.15
C LYS A 34 12.31 2.33 -7.05
N ASP A 35 12.50 3.02 -8.17
CA ASP A 35 13.33 4.21 -8.22
C ASP A 35 12.64 5.39 -7.54
N VAL A 36 11.32 5.55 -7.68
CA VAL A 36 10.63 6.73 -7.15
C VAL A 36 10.00 6.53 -5.79
N ILE A 37 9.59 5.33 -5.38
CA ILE A 37 8.80 5.07 -4.16
C ILE A 37 9.48 5.58 -2.87
N ASN A 38 10.82 5.67 -2.89
CA ASN A 38 11.62 6.14 -1.76
C ASN A 38 11.72 7.67 -1.66
N TYR A 39 11.25 8.43 -2.65
CA TYR A 39 11.41 9.89 -2.69
C TYR A 39 10.16 10.65 -2.24
N PRO A 40 8.97 10.54 -2.89
CA PRO A 40 7.78 11.25 -2.46
C PRO A 40 6.96 10.37 -1.52
N LEU A 41 7.35 10.34 -0.24
CA LEU A 41 6.61 9.60 0.80
C LEU A 41 5.14 10.05 0.88
N VAL A 42 4.86 11.33 0.65
CA VAL A 42 3.48 11.89 0.64
C VAL A 42 2.59 11.22 -0.42
N ASN A 43 3.12 11.02 -1.64
CA ASN A 43 2.37 10.38 -2.72
C ASN A 43 2.09 8.91 -2.41
N PHE A 44 3.08 8.23 -1.80
CA PHE A 44 2.91 6.87 -1.35
C PHE A 44 1.88 6.76 -0.21
N THR A 45 1.89 7.68 0.75
CA THR A 45 0.87 7.77 1.80
C THR A 45 -0.54 7.95 1.21
N ASN A 46 -0.72 8.85 0.25
CA ASN A 46 -2.02 9.07 -0.40
C ASN A 46 -2.54 7.80 -1.10
N LEU A 47 -1.66 7.04 -1.76
CA LEU A 47 -2.00 5.76 -2.36
C LEU A 47 -2.48 4.74 -1.31
N LEU A 48 -1.77 4.65 -0.19
CA LEU A 48 -2.15 3.75 0.91
C LEU A 48 -3.49 4.15 1.53
N GLU A 49 -3.76 5.45 1.68
CA GLU A 49 -5.04 5.92 2.18
C GLU A 49 -6.20 5.58 1.24
N GLU A 50 -6.03 5.68 -0.09
CA GLU A 50 -7.06 5.26 -1.04
C GLU A 50 -7.31 3.74 -0.94
N LEU A 51 -6.25 2.93 -0.85
CA LEU A 51 -6.38 1.47 -0.69
C LEU A 51 -7.10 1.11 0.62
N ILE A 52 -6.83 1.84 1.72
CA ILE A 52 -7.56 1.68 2.99
C ILE A 52 -9.03 2.06 2.81
N LYS A 53 -9.35 3.17 2.14
CA LYS A 53 -10.73 3.60 1.86
C LYS A 53 -11.48 2.57 1.00
N LYS A 54 -10.77 1.89 0.09
CA LYS A 54 -11.31 0.78 -0.70
C LYS A 54 -11.39 -0.55 0.04
N ASN A 55 -11.06 -0.57 1.33
CA ASN A 55 -11.07 -1.75 2.18
C ASN A 55 -10.23 -2.91 1.61
N ASP A 56 -9.06 -2.58 1.06
CA ASP A 56 -8.13 -3.55 0.49
C ASP A 56 -7.67 -4.56 1.56
N ASP A 57 -8.04 -5.83 1.41
CA ASP A 57 -7.85 -6.88 2.41
C ASP A 57 -6.38 -7.08 2.84
N GLY A 58 -5.44 -6.95 1.91
CA GLY A 58 -4.02 -7.14 2.19
C GLY A 58 -3.41 -5.96 2.93
N LEU A 59 -3.84 -4.74 2.60
CA LEU A 59 -3.39 -3.55 3.32
C LEU A 59 -4.04 -3.44 4.70
N VAL A 60 -5.31 -3.83 4.84
CA VAL A 60 -6.00 -3.96 6.14
C VAL A 60 -5.26 -4.98 7.02
N TYR A 61 -4.98 -6.17 6.49
CA TYR A 61 -4.21 -7.19 7.20
C TYR A 61 -2.83 -6.68 7.61
N LEU A 62 -2.09 -6.03 6.70
CA LEU A 62 -0.78 -5.46 7.01
C LEU A 62 -0.88 -4.45 8.16
N LYS A 63 -1.89 -3.57 8.14
CA LYS A 63 -2.15 -2.58 9.20
C LYS A 63 -2.41 -3.22 10.57
N GLU A 64 -3.08 -4.37 10.60
CA GLU A 64 -3.29 -5.15 11.82
C GLU A 64 -1.99 -5.78 12.32
N GLN A 65 -1.17 -6.35 11.43
CA GLN A 65 0.10 -6.99 11.81
C GLN A 65 1.13 -6.01 12.36
N ILE A 66 1.17 -4.78 11.84
CA ILE A 66 2.10 -3.74 12.31
C ILE A 66 1.61 -3.00 13.57
N GLY A 67 0.49 -3.41 14.16
CA GLY A 67 0.02 -2.92 15.46
C GLY A 67 -0.51 -1.48 15.49
N ILE A 68 -0.71 -0.84 14.33
CA ILE A 68 -1.20 0.55 14.25
C ILE A 68 -2.70 0.64 14.60
N VAL A 69 -3.44 -0.46 14.53
CA VAL A 69 -4.80 -0.53 15.07
C VAL A 69 -4.75 -1.12 16.46
N LYS A 70 -4.97 -0.28 17.50
CA LYS A 70 -5.35 -0.77 18.83
C LYS A 70 -6.58 -1.65 18.65
N SER A 71 -6.37 -2.96 18.69
CA SER A 71 -7.45 -3.94 18.65
C SER A 71 -8.34 -3.69 19.86
N LYS A 72 -9.52 -3.08 19.66
CA LYS A 72 -10.62 -3.18 20.61
C LYS A 72 -11.15 -4.61 20.55
N ARG A 73 -10.37 -5.57 21.05
CA ARG A 73 -10.93 -6.85 21.51
C ARG A 73 -11.61 -6.57 22.84
N ASN A 74 -12.88 -6.18 22.77
CA ASN A 74 -13.80 -6.40 23.89
C ASN A 74 -13.85 -7.93 24.09
N LYS A 75 -13.11 -8.42 25.10
CA LYS A 75 -13.43 -9.71 25.71
C LYS A 75 -14.70 -9.46 26.52
N LYS A 76 -15.81 -9.97 25.99
CA LYS A 76 -17.02 -10.22 26.78
C LYS A 76 -16.88 -11.60 27.41
#